data_AF-A0A7C4Y1W0-F1
#
_entry.id   AF-A0A7C4Y1W0-F1
#
_cell.length_a   1.000
_cell.length_b   1.000
_cell.length_c   1.000
_cell.angle_alpha   90.00
_cell.angle_beta   90.00
_cell.angle_gamma   90.00
#
_symmetry.space_group_name_H-M   'P 1'
#
loop_
_entity.id
_entity.type
_entity.pdbx_description
1 polymer ?
#
loop_
_entity_poly.entity_id
_entity_poly.type
_entity_poly.pdbx_seq_one_letter_code
_entity_poly.pdbx_strand_id
1 'polypeptide(L)'
;PFLCIGDLSIREVFNLIERCKIYICNDTGPMHIAAAQGVKTIGLFGPNTPVLWGPYGGKNISIYHPPWCSPCIDNAKGKMPKCFNKVYQQCMKNISVDEVMKVFDKLRKTK
;
A
#
# COMPACT_ATOMS: atom_id res chain seq x y z
N PRO A 1 11.13 -14.01 13.81
CA PRO A 1 10.60 -12.81 13.15
C PRO A 1 11.24 -11.58 13.78
N PHE A 2 11.56 -10.54 13.01
CA PHE A 2 12.08 -9.29 13.54
C PHE A 2 10.94 -8.27 13.66
N LEU A 3 10.88 -7.56 14.78
CA LEU A 3 9.94 -6.45 15.00
C LEU A 3 10.72 -5.15 14.89
N CYS A 4 10.39 -4.33 13.90
CA CYS A 4 11.11 -3.09 13.58
C CYS A 4 10.13 -1.91 13.62
N ILE A 5 9.72 -1.49 14.82
CA ILE A 5 8.79 -0.38 15.08
C ILE A 5 9.49 0.64 15.99
N GLY A 6 9.34 1.94 15.75
CA GLY A 6 9.88 3.00 16.61
C GLY A 6 11.09 3.72 16.02
N ASP A 7 12.09 4.00 16.87
CA ASP A 7 13.26 4.85 16.61
C ASP A 7 14.24 4.28 15.56
N LEU A 8 13.78 4.23 14.31
CA LEU A 8 14.60 4.03 13.13
C LEU A 8 14.74 5.37 12.42
N SER A 9 15.96 5.73 12.08
CA SER A 9 16.19 6.79 11.12
C SER A 9 15.58 6.41 9.76
N ILE A 10 15.25 7.42 8.95
CA ILE A 10 14.76 7.23 7.58
C ILE A 10 15.73 6.33 6.77
N ARG A 11 17.04 6.49 6.97
CA ARG A 11 18.06 5.67 6.29
C ARG A 11 17.99 4.20 6.69
N GLU A 12 17.74 3.91 7.97
CA GLU A 12 17.59 2.53 8.44
C GLU A 12 16.32 1.88 7.89
N VAL A 13 15.21 2.63 7.82
CA VAL A 13 13.98 2.15 7.18
C VAL A 13 14.25 1.77 5.72
N PHE A 14 14.99 2.60 4.97
CA PHE A 14 15.28 2.33 3.57
C PHE A 14 16.17 1.09 3.42
N ASN A 15 17.18 0.94 4.28
CA ASN A 15 18.07 -0.24 4.29
C ASN A 15 17.32 -1.53 4.65
N LEU A 16 16.30 -1.46 5.51
CA LEU A 16 15.47 -2.61 5.85
C LEU A 16 14.56 -2.99 4.69
N ILE A 17 13.92 -2.01 4.04
CA ILE A 17 13.03 -2.23 2.89
C ILE A 17 13.79 -2.90 1.73
N GLU A 18 15.00 -2.44 1.41
CA GLU A 18 15.83 -3.00 0.33
C GLU A 18 16.09 -4.51 0.49
N ARG A 19 16.12 -5.00 1.73
CA ARG A 19 16.36 -6.42 2.05
C ARG A 19 15.10 -7.28 1.90
N CYS A 20 13.93 -6.68 1.72
CA CYS A 20 12.69 -7.41 1.52
C CYS A 20 12.59 -7.97 0.10
N LYS A 21 12.11 -9.20 -0.05
CA LYS A 21 11.77 -9.77 -1.37
C LYS A 21 10.44 -9.23 -1.90
N ILE A 22 9.50 -8.99 -0.98
CA ILE A 22 8.17 -8.43 -1.24
C ILE A 22 7.86 -7.47 -0.09
N TYR A 23 7.32 -6.30 -0.40
CA TYR A 23 6.86 -5.31 0.57
C TYR A 23 5.34 -5.13 0.45
N ILE A 24 4.60 -5.32 1.55
CA ILE A 24 3.14 -5.16 1.60
C ILE A 24 2.83 -3.97 2.52
N CYS A 25 2.11 -2.98 2.02
CA CYS A 25 1.88 -1.74 2.76
C CYS A 25 0.59 -1.05 2.33
N ASN A 26 0.12 -0.12 3.16
CA ASN A 26 -0.89 0.86 2.75
C ASN A 26 -0.26 1.95 1.86
N ASP A 27 -1.09 2.91 1.44
CA ASP A 27 -0.76 4.06 0.60
C ASP A 27 0.07 5.14 1.34
N THR A 28 1.31 4.81 1.72
CA THR A 28 2.23 5.72 2.43
C THR A 28 3.60 5.81 1.75
N GLY A 29 4.42 6.80 2.15
CA GLY A 29 5.76 7.04 1.60
C GLY A 29 6.65 5.79 1.45
N PRO A 30 6.75 4.90 2.46
CA PRO A 30 7.52 3.65 2.36
C PRO A 30 7.16 2.75 1.17
N MET A 31 5.92 2.75 0.71
CA MET A 31 5.49 2.05 -0.50
C MET A 31 6.28 2.51 -1.74
N HIS A 32 6.42 3.83 -1.91
CA HIS A 32 7.14 4.42 -3.03
C HIS A 32 8.64 4.16 -2.94
N ILE A 33 9.19 4.17 -1.71
CA ILE A 33 10.60 3.84 -1.47
C ILE A 33 10.87 2.38 -1.85
N ALA A 34 10.02 1.44 -1.43
CA ALA A 34 10.14 0.03 -1.80
C ALA A 34 10.11 -0.16 -3.33
N ALA A 35 9.16 0.49 -4.00
CA ALA A 35 9.07 0.46 -5.45
C ALA A 35 10.33 1.04 -6.13
N ALA A 36 10.84 2.16 -5.63
CA ALA A 36 12.05 2.83 -6.16
C ALA A 36 13.32 1.99 -5.95
N GLN A 37 13.40 1.22 -4.87
CA GLN A 37 14.48 0.26 -4.60
C GLN A 37 14.35 -1.05 -5.40
N GLY A 38 13.32 -1.18 -6.24
CA GLY A 38 13.09 -2.38 -7.05
C GLY A 38 12.48 -3.55 -6.29
N VAL A 39 12.03 -3.33 -5.04
CA VAL A 39 11.34 -4.34 -4.25
C VAL A 39 9.93 -4.53 -4.79
N LYS A 40 9.53 -5.79 -5.01
CA LYS A 40 8.16 -6.11 -5.44
C LYS A 40 7.17 -5.63 -4.39
N THR A 41 6.33 -4.68 -4.74
CA THR A 41 5.49 -3.96 -3.78
C THR A 41 4.00 -4.23 -4.03
N ILE A 42 3.28 -4.56 -2.96
CA ILE A 42 1.82 -4.67 -2.92
C ILE A 42 1.29 -3.49 -2.11
N GLY A 43 0.66 -2.52 -2.78
CA GLY A 43 0.00 -1.38 -2.15
C GLY A 43 -1.48 -1.68 -1.90
N LEU A 44 -1.95 -1.43 -0.68
CA LEU A 44 -3.35 -1.58 -0.28
C LEU A 44 -4.01 -0.20 -0.22
N PHE A 45 -4.99 0.03 -1.09
CA PHE A 45 -5.62 1.34 -1.25
C PHE A 45 -7.06 1.32 -0.76
N GLY A 46 -7.46 2.40 -0.09
CA GLY A 46 -8.83 2.61 0.35
C GLY A 46 -9.29 4.01 0.04
N PRO A 47 -9.00 5.03 0.86
CA PRO A 47 -9.48 6.40 0.64
C PRO A 47 -8.86 7.11 -0.58
N ASN A 48 -7.66 6.71 -0.98
CA ASN A 48 -6.90 7.28 -2.10
C ASN A 48 -6.89 6.33 -3.31
N THR A 49 -6.58 6.87 -4.49
CA THR A 49 -6.56 6.09 -5.74
C THR A 49 -5.14 5.64 -6.13
N PRO A 50 -4.94 4.37 -6.50
CA PRO A 50 -3.67 3.89 -7.04
C PRO A 50 -3.37 4.43 -8.44
N VAL A 51 -4.34 5.03 -9.14
CA VAL A 51 -4.11 5.65 -10.46
C VAL A 51 -3.07 6.75 -10.37
N LEU A 52 -3.10 7.53 -9.28
CA LEU A 52 -2.14 8.62 -9.05
C LEU A 52 -0.99 8.20 -8.13
N TRP A 53 -1.29 7.36 -7.12
CA TRP A 53 -0.35 7.06 -6.03
C TRP A 53 0.11 5.60 -5.98
N GLY A 54 -0.16 4.81 -7.01
CA GLY A 54 0.29 3.42 -7.08
C GLY A 54 1.82 3.31 -6.99
N PRO A 55 2.36 2.19 -6.46
CA PRO A 55 3.79 1.90 -6.54
C PRO A 55 4.20 1.82 -8.01
N TYR A 56 5.13 2.69 -8.42
CA TYR A 56 5.54 2.81 -9.81
C TYR A 56 6.32 1.59 -10.31
N GLY A 57 6.18 1.24 -11.59
CA GLY A 57 6.93 0.15 -12.23
C GLY A 57 6.15 -1.17 -12.37
N GLY A 58 6.43 -1.92 -13.43
CA GLY A 58 5.58 -3.03 -13.89
C GLY A 58 5.58 -4.31 -13.04
N LYS A 59 6.37 -4.37 -11.97
CA LYS A 59 6.42 -5.54 -11.05
C LYS A 59 5.56 -5.34 -9.79
N ASN A 60 4.96 -4.16 -9.63
CA ASN A 60 4.21 -3.78 -8.43
C ASN A 60 2.71 -3.91 -8.67
N ILE A 61 1.95 -4.14 -7.60
CA ILE A 61 0.51 -4.38 -7.67
C ILE A 61 -0.19 -3.47 -6.65
N SER A 62 -1.28 -2.86 -7.07
CA SER A 62 -2.20 -2.17 -6.16
C SER A 62 -3.47 -3.00 -6.01
N ILE A 63 -3.90 -3.25 -4.78
CA ILE A 63 -5.21 -3.84 -4.48
C ILE A 63 -6.13 -2.72 -4.05
N TYR A 64 -7.23 -2.55 -4.77
CA TYR A 64 -8.14 -1.42 -4.61
C TYR A 64 -9.57 -1.82 -4.98
N HIS A 65 -10.47 -1.81 -4.01
CA HIS A 65 -11.89 -2.14 -4.17
C HIS A 65 -12.77 -1.00 -3.67
N PRO A 66 -12.82 0.13 -4.40
CA PRO A 66 -13.50 1.32 -3.92
C PRO A 66 -15.02 1.13 -3.82
N PRO A 67 -15.65 1.55 -2.72
CA PRO A 67 -17.07 1.85 -2.70
C PRO A 67 -17.32 3.16 -3.46
N TRP A 68 -18.60 3.49 -3.67
CA TRP A 68 -19.03 4.73 -4.34
C TRP A 68 -18.43 6.02 -3.76
N CYS A 69 -18.04 6.02 -2.48
CA CYS A 69 -17.48 7.20 -1.82
C CYS A 69 -15.97 7.38 -2.02
N SER A 70 -15.29 6.46 -2.71
CA SER A 70 -13.83 6.48 -2.88
C SER A 70 -13.42 6.76 -4.34
N PRO A 71 -12.38 7.55 -4.60
CA PRO A 71 -11.49 8.21 -3.65
C PRO A 71 -12.17 9.40 -2.94
N CYS A 72 -11.95 9.55 -1.64
CA CYS A 72 -12.51 10.64 -0.84
C CYS A 72 -11.48 11.66 -0.35
N ILE A 73 -10.18 11.37 -0.46
CA ILE A 73 -9.14 12.34 -0.07
C ILE A 73 -9.08 13.49 -1.08
N ASP A 74 -9.06 14.73 -0.58
CA ASP A 74 -8.68 15.90 -1.37
C ASP A 74 -7.17 16.12 -1.23
N ASN A 75 -6.40 15.49 -2.12
CA ASN A 75 -4.93 15.59 -2.14
C ASN A 75 -4.46 17.03 -2.44
N ALA A 76 -5.23 17.82 -3.19
CA ALA A 76 -4.86 19.20 -3.52
C ALA A 76 -4.95 20.13 -2.29
N LYS A 77 -5.85 19.84 -1.35
CA LYS A 77 -5.99 20.57 -0.09
C LYS A 77 -5.34 19.86 1.11
N GLY A 78 -4.77 18.68 0.92
CA GLY A 78 -4.25 17.84 2.01
C GLY A 78 -5.32 17.46 3.04
N LYS A 79 -6.58 17.36 2.62
CA LYS A 79 -7.72 17.13 3.52
C LYS A 79 -8.26 15.71 3.39
N MET A 80 -8.26 15.00 4.51
CA MET A 80 -9.03 13.78 4.68
C MET A 80 -10.41 14.14 5.26
N PRO A 81 -11.51 13.94 4.53
CA PRO A 81 -12.83 14.13 5.11
C PRO A 81 -13.12 13.05 6.15
N LYS A 82 -14.02 13.34 7.09
CA LYS A 82 -14.60 12.29 7.94
C LYS A 82 -15.25 11.24 7.05
N CYS A 83 -15.08 9.97 7.37
CA CYS A 83 -15.74 8.89 6.65
C CYS A 83 -17.27 9.06 6.78
N PHE A 84 -17.96 9.20 5.65
CA PHE A 84 -19.41 9.36 5.57
C PHE A 84 -20.12 8.10 5.05
N ASN A 85 -19.39 7.00 4.87
CA ASN A 85 -19.98 5.71 4.53
C ASN A 85 -20.65 5.11 5.77
N LYS A 86 -21.83 4.50 5.58
CA LYS A 86 -22.57 3.79 6.65
C LYS A 86 -21.69 2.72 7.31
N VAL A 87 -20.90 2.00 6.52
CA VAL A 87 -19.89 1.09 7.05
C VAL A 87 -18.55 1.81 7.06
N TYR A 88 -18.08 2.13 8.26
CA TYR A 88 -16.81 2.80 8.46
C TYR A 88 -15.67 1.99 7.83
N GLN A 89 -14.86 2.67 7.02
CA GLN A 89 -13.72 2.10 6.27
C GLN A 89 -14.08 0.93 5.35
N GLN A 90 -15.28 0.92 4.75
CA GLN A 90 -15.68 -0.10 3.78
C GLN A 90 -14.64 -0.31 2.67
N CYS A 91 -13.99 0.76 2.21
CA CYS A 91 -12.93 0.69 1.18
C CYS A 91 -11.76 -0.22 1.57
N MET A 92 -11.32 -0.21 2.83
CA MET A 92 -10.28 -1.13 3.32
C MET A 92 -10.86 -2.50 3.66
N LYS A 93 -12.09 -2.56 4.18
CA LYS A 93 -12.76 -3.84 4.53
C LYS A 93 -13.09 -4.71 3.32
N ASN A 94 -13.21 -4.11 2.13
CA ASN A 94 -13.38 -4.84 0.88
C ASN A 94 -12.12 -5.64 0.50
N ILE A 95 -10.95 -5.33 1.07
CA ILE A 95 -9.70 -6.03 0.81
C ILE A 95 -9.58 -7.19 1.79
N SER A 96 -9.73 -8.42 1.29
CA SER A 96 -9.61 -9.62 2.11
C SER A 96 -8.16 -10.06 2.26
N VAL A 97 -7.82 -10.70 3.38
CA VAL A 97 -6.48 -11.29 3.60
C VAL A 97 -6.19 -12.36 2.54
N ASP A 98 -7.18 -13.19 2.19
CA ASP A 98 -7.01 -14.25 1.20
C ASP A 98 -6.64 -13.70 -0.19
N GLU A 99 -7.23 -12.57 -0.58
CA GLU A 99 -6.86 -11.89 -1.81
C GLU A 99 -5.41 -11.40 -1.77
N VAL A 100 -5.02 -10.73 -0.68
CA VAL A 100 -3.64 -10.25 -0.50
C VAL A 100 -2.66 -11.43 -0.59
N MET A 101 -2.99 -12.57 0.03
CA MET A 101 -2.16 -13.78 -0.01
C MET A 101 -2.07 -14.39 -1.41
N LYS A 102 -3.15 -14.38 -2.19
CA LYS A 102 -3.11 -14.81 -3.61
C LYS A 102 -2.18 -13.94 -4.45
N VAL A 103 -2.22 -12.62 -4.24
CA VAL A 103 -1.33 -11.67 -4.94
C VAL A 103 0.12 -11.87 -4.49
N PHE A 104 0.36 -12.06 -3.19
CA PHE A 104 1.67 -12.38 -2.64
C PHE A 104 2.27 -13.65 -3.28
N ASP A 105 1.50 -14.73 -3.35
CA ASP A 105 1.97 -15.98 -3.95
C ASP A 105 2.27 -15.85 -5.45
N LYS A 106 1.50 -15.02 -6.17
CA LYS A 106 1.78 -14.69 -7.58
C LYS A 106 3.14 -13.99 -7.73
N LEU A 107 3.41 -12.95 -6.93
CA LEU A 107 4.67 -12.20 -6.97
C LEU A 107 5.86 -13.01 -6.49
N ARG A 108 5.65 -13.91 -5.51
CA ARG A 108 6.67 -14.81 -4.99
C ARG A 108 7.20 -15.78 -6.06
N LYS A 109 6.34 -16.21 -6.98
CA LYS A 109 6.69 -17.14 -8.07
C LYS A 109 7.36 -16.47 -9.27
N THR A 110 7.24 -15.15 -9.42
CA THR A 110 7.90 -14.41 -10.50
C THR A 110 9.40 -14.36 -10.23
N LYS A 111 10.25 -14.65 -11.23
CA LYS A 111 11.72 -14.49 -11.09
C LYS A 111 12.10 -13.01 -10.97
#